data_AF-A0A420W6M2-F1
#
_entry.id   AF-A0A420W6M2-F1
#
_cell.length_a   1.000
_cell.length_b   1.000
_cell.length_c   1.000
_cell.angle_alpha   90.00
_cell.angle_beta   90.00
_cell.angle_gamma   90.00
#
_symmetry.space_group_name_H-M   'P 1'
#
loop_
_entity.id
_entity.type
_entity.pdbx_description
1 polymer ?
#
loop_
_entity_poly.entity_id
_entity_poly.type
_entity_poly.pdbx_seq_one_letter_code
_entity_poly.pdbx_strand_id
1 'polypeptide(L)'
;MKGPAEIVKKLALLQIGFISLVSEKVEEMIKELEERGKLSEEEGKKFLEDLKKLLISKKEEIAKEVEKAVREMNLVTREEFEELKREVESLRAQLEEIKASIDKGNEGP
;
A
#
# COMPACT_ATOMS: atom_id res chain seq x y z
N MET A 1 9.65 8.79 2.67
CA MET A 1 8.25 8.58 3.05
C MET A 1 7.44 8.37 1.78
N LYS A 2 6.68 7.27 1.72
CA LYS A 2 6.03 6.79 0.50
C LYS A 2 4.83 7.70 0.14
N GLY A 3 4.83 8.21 -1.09
CA GLY A 3 3.88 9.24 -1.56
C GLY A 3 2.46 8.72 -1.73
N PRO A 4 1.45 9.59 -1.89
CA PRO A 4 0.08 9.18 -2.23
C PRO A 4 0.05 8.45 -3.58
N ALA A 5 0.98 8.79 -4.48
CA ALA A 5 1.26 8.08 -5.72
C ALA A 5 1.62 6.60 -5.52
N GLU A 6 2.21 6.22 -4.38
CA GLU A 6 2.61 4.84 -4.10
C GLU A 6 1.43 3.99 -3.60
N ILE A 7 0.46 4.60 -2.91
CA ILE A 7 -0.80 3.96 -2.53
C ILE A 7 -1.70 3.80 -3.76
N VAL A 8 -1.77 4.82 -4.62
CA VAL A 8 -2.46 4.74 -5.92
C VAL A 8 -1.79 3.71 -6.83
N LYS A 9 -0.44 3.63 -6.84
CA LYS A 9 0.29 2.55 -7.53
C LYS A 9 -0.11 1.18 -6.99
N LYS A 10 -0.19 1.01 -5.66
CA LYS A 10 -0.62 -0.25 -5.03
C LYS A 10 -2.08 -0.61 -5.34
N LEU A 11 -2.99 0.36 -5.37
CA LEU A 11 -4.39 0.17 -5.77
C LEU A 11 -4.53 -0.15 -7.28
N ALA A 12 -3.75 0.51 -8.14
CA ALA A 12 -3.68 0.21 -9.57
C ALA A 12 -3.05 -1.17 -9.83
N LEU A 13 -2.02 -1.54 -9.06
CA LEU A 13 -1.45 -2.87 -9.05
C LEU A 13 -2.53 -3.90 -8.69
N LEU A 14 -3.42 -3.67 -7.72
CA LEU A 14 -4.46 -4.66 -7.37
C LEU A 14 -5.46 -4.96 -8.50
N GLN A 15 -5.73 -4.04 -9.44
CA GLN A 15 -6.73 -4.29 -10.50
C GLN A 15 -6.23 -5.14 -11.66
N ILE A 16 -4.94 -5.04 -12.03
CA ILE A 16 -4.35 -5.75 -13.19
C ILE A 16 -2.89 -6.17 -12.88
N GLY A 17 -2.14 -5.35 -12.14
CA GLY A 17 -0.74 -5.59 -11.83
C GLY A 17 -0.45 -6.74 -10.85
N PHE A 18 -1.36 -7.08 -9.93
CA PHE A 18 -1.19 -8.16 -8.97
C PHE A 18 -1.31 -9.51 -9.68
N ILE A 19 -2.30 -9.63 -10.57
CA ILE A 19 -2.44 -10.80 -11.44
C ILE A 19 -1.21 -10.94 -12.35
N SER A 20 -0.70 -9.84 -12.91
CA SER A 20 0.50 -9.86 -13.75
C SER A 20 1.75 -10.31 -12.99
N LEU A 21 2.03 -9.72 -11.82
CA LEU A 21 3.19 -10.07 -10.99
C LEU A 21 3.13 -11.52 -10.48
N VAL A 22 1.95 -11.97 -10.06
CA VAL A 22 1.75 -13.36 -9.65
C VAL A 22 1.92 -14.29 -10.85
N SER A 23 1.36 -13.94 -12.02
CA SER A 23 1.50 -14.74 -13.23
C SER A 23 2.95 -14.86 -13.67
N GLU A 24 3.73 -13.77 -13.65
CA GLU A 24 5.17 -13.78 -13.96
C GLU A 24 5.93 -14.73 -13.02
N LYS A 25 5.69 -14.64 -11.71
CA LYS A 25 6.37 -15.49 -10.73
C LYS A 25 6.01 -16.97 -10.90
N VAL A 26 4.75 -17.26 -11.20
CA VAL A 26 4.29 -18.62 -11.47
C VAL A 26 4.83 -19.15 -12.80
N GLU A 27 4.94 -18.31 -13.82
CA GLU A 27 5.52 -18.68 -15.12
C GLU A 27 7.00 -19.03 -15.00
N GLU A 28 7.77 -18.30 -14.18
CA GLU A 28 9.15 -18.67 -13.84
C GLU A 28 9.23 -20.06 -13.19
N MET A 29 8.36 -20.35 -12.22
CA MET A 29 8.31 -21.65 -11.55
C MET A 29 7.92 -22.78 -12.51
N ILE A 30 6.99 -22.51 -13.43
CA ILE A 30 6.57 -23.47 -14.45
C ILE A 30 7.72 -23.78 -15.40
N LYS A 31 8.45 -22.77 -15.87
CA LYS A 31 9.63 -22.96 -16.72
C LYS A 31 10.69 -23.81 -16.02
N GLU A 32 10.96 -23.56 -14.74
CA GLU A 32 11.88 -24.42 -13.97
C GLU A 32 11.40 -25.89 -13.89
N LEU A 33 10.08 -26.12 -13.80
CA LEU A 33 9.53 -27.47 -13.76
C LEU A 33 9.57 -28.16 -15.13
N GLU A 34 9.32 -27.41 -16.20
CA GLU A 34 9.44 -27.86 -17.60
C GLU A 34 10.89 -28.23 -17.94
N GLU A 35 11.86 -27.37 -17.60
CA GLU A 35 13.30 -27.63 -17.79
C GLU A 35 13.77 -28.89 -17.06
N ARG A 36 13.15 -29.19 -15.90
CA ARG A 36 13.45 -30.40 -15.11
C ARG A 36 12.68 -31.62 -15.58
N GLY A 37 11.90 -31.52 -16.66
CA GLY A 37 11.06 -32.59 -17.21
C GLY A 37 9.95 -33.04 -16.25
N LYS A 38 9.58 -32.21 -15.27
CA LYS A 38 8.56 -32.51 -14.26
C LYS A 38 7.16 -32.08 -14.68
N LEU A 39 7.07 -31.27 -15.73
CA LEU A 39 5.85 -30.71 -16.26
C LEU A 39 6.01 -30.57 -17.77
N SER A 40 4.96 -30.83 -18.53
CA SER A 40 4.92 -30.49 -19.96
C SER A 40 4.55 -29.02 -20.18
N GLU A 41 4.95 -28.47 -21.34
CA GLU A 41 4.59 -27.11 -21.75
C GLU A 41 3.05 -26.90 -21.80
N GLU A 42 2.32 -27.94 -22.18
CA GLU A 42 0.86 -27.92 -22.26
C GLU A 42 0.20 -27.85 -20.87
N GLU A 43 0.73 -28.60 -19.90
CA GLU A 43 0.29 -28.53 -18.50
C GLU A 43 0.62 -27.18 -17.87
N GLY A 44 1.80 -26.63 -18.17
CA GLY A 44 2.21 -25.29 -17.73
C GLY A 44 1.28 -24.19 -18.24
N LYS A 45 1.00 -24.19 -19.55
CA LYS A 45 0.06 -23.24 -20.17
C LYS A 45 -1.34 -23.35 -19.57
N LYS A 46 -1.84 -24.57 -19.40
CA LYS A 46 -3.15 -24.81 -18.81
C LYS A 46 -3.24 -24.30 -17.36
N PHE A 47 -2.20 -24.55 -16.56
CA PHE A 47 -2.13 -24.03 -15.19
C PHE A 47 -2.19 -22.51 -15.14
N LEU A 48 -1.42 -21.82 -15.98
CA LEU A 48 -1.44 -20.35 -16.06
C LEU A 48 -2.80 -19.81 -16.48
N GLU A 49 -3.48 -20.44 -17.43
CA GLU A 49 -4.84 -20.06 -17.81
C GLU A 49 -5.83 -20.24 -16.66
N ASP A 50 -5.79 -21.38 -15.98
CA ASP A 50 -6.71 -21.69 -14.90
C ASP A 50 -6.48 -20.76 -13.70
N LEU A 51 -5.22 -20.43 -13.41
CA LEU A 51 -4.86 -19.43 -12.40
C LEU A 51 -5.42 -18.05 -12.77
N LYS A 52 -5.26 -17.60 -14.02
CA LYS A 52 -5.80 -16.31 -14.48
C LYS A 52 -7.33 -16.27 -14.35
N LYS A 53 -8.02 -17.33 -14.79
CA LYS A 53 -9.48 -17.44 -14.67
C LYS A 53 -9.93 -17.40 -13.22
N LEU A 54 -9.25 -18.12 -12.33
CA LEU A 54 -9.53 -18.13 -10.89
C LEU A 54 -9.37 -16.73 -10.29
N LEU A 55 -8.24 -16.06 -10.56
CA LEU A 55 -7.96 -14.72 -10.03
C LEU A 55 -8.98 -13.68 -10.53
N ILE A 56 -9.40 -13.76 -11.80
CA ILE A 56 -10.45 -12.90 -12.34
C ILE A 56 -11.79 -13.18 -11.63
N SER A 57 -12.16 -14.47 -11.48
CA SER A 57 -13.42 -14.85 -10.83
C SER A 57 -13.51 -14.45 -9.36
N LYS A 58 -12.37 -14.38 -8.67
CA LYS A 58 -12.26 -14.01 -7.25
C LYS A 58 -11.79 -12.59 -7.02
N LYS A 59 -11.70 -11.77 -8.06
CA LYS A 59 -11.13 -10.41 -8.00
C LYS A 59 -11.79 -9.55 -6.91
N GLU A 60 -13.11 -9.56 -6.82
CA GLU A 60 -13.84 -8.76 -5.83
C GLU A 60 -13.65 -9.27 -4.40
N GLU A 61 -13.59 -10.59 -4.22
CA GLU A 61 -13.38 -11.23 -2.92
C GLU A 61 -11.96 -10.93 -2.40
N ILE A 62 -10.95 -11.05 -3.27
CA ILE A 62 -9.56 -10.70 -2.97
C ILE A 62 -9.44 -9.20 -2.65
N ALA A 63 -10.10 -8.33 -3.43
CA ALA A 63 -10.07 -6.90 -3.18
C ALA A 63 -10.65 -6.54 -1.81
N LYS A 64 -11.76 -7.18 -1.40
CA LYS A 64 -12.37 -6.98 -0.08
C LYS A 64 -11.46 -7.45 1.07
N GLU A 65 -10.83 -8.62 0.94
CA GLU A 65 -9.91 -9.13 1.96
C GLU A 65 -8.67 -8.24 2.11
N VAL A 66 -8.13 -7.74 0.98
CA VAL A 66 -7.01 -6.79 1.00
C VAL A 66 -7.44 -5.45 1.62
N GLU A 67 -8.62 -4.93 1.27
CA GLU A 67 -9.14 -3.71 1.86
C GLU A 67 -9.34 -3.87 3.38
N LYS A 68 -9.88 -5.00 3.81
CA LYS A 68 -10.04 -5.34 5.23
C LYS A 68 -8.69 -5.40 5.95
N ALA A 69 -7.70 -6.11 5.39
CA ALA A 69 -6.37 -6.18 5.97
C ALA A 69 -5.72 -4.79 6.07
N VAL A 70 -5.88 -3.94 5.04
CA VAL A 70 -5.37 -2.57 5.03
C VAL A 70 -6.09 -1.68 6.06
N ARG A 71 -7.38 -1.90 6.31
CA ARG A 71 -8.15 -1.19 7.36
C ARG A 71 -7.79 -1.66 8.77
N GLU A 72 -7.51 -2.95 8.95
CA GLU A 72 -7.06 -3.51 10.24
C GLU A 72 -5.65 -3.07 10.60
N MET A 73 -4.81 -2.79 9.60
CA MET A 73 -3.62 -1.99 9.79
C MET A 73 -4.09 -0.57 10.09
N ASN A 74 -3.92 -0.07 11.33
CA ASN A 74 -4.21 1.31 11.73
C ASN A 74 -3.32 2.32 10.96
N LEU A 75 -3.49 2.42 9.64
CA LEU A 75 -2.72 3.24 8.74
C LEU A 75 -3.37 4.61 8.66
N VAL A 76 -2.63 5.62 9.09
CA VAL A 76 -3.02 7.03 8.94
C VAL A 76 -2.92 7.39 7.46
N THR A 77 -3.99 7.97 6.91
CA THR A 77 -4.01 8.51 5.55
C THR A 77 -3.12 9.74 5.44
N ARG A 78 -2.80 10.15 4.20
CA ARG A 78 -1.99 11.36 4.01
C ARG A 78 -2.75 12.62 4.45
N GLU A 79 -4.05 12.70 4.18
CA GLU A 79 -4.85 13.84 4.63
C GLU A 79 -4.84 13.94 6.16
N GLU A 80 -5.12 12.85 6.87
CA GLU A 80 -5.11 12.80 8.35
C GLU A 80 -3.74 13.16 8.93
N PHE A 81 -2.65 12.73 8.29
CA PHE A 81 -1.30 13.08 8.72
C PHE A 81 -1.00 14.58 8.55
N GLU A 82 -1.36 15.17 7.42
CA GLU A 82 -1.13 16.60 7.16
C GLU A 82 -2.04 17.49 8.00
N GLU A 83 -3.26 17.05 8.32
CA GLU A 83 -4.14 17.71 9.29
C GLU A 83 -3.51 17.74 10.69
N LEU A 84 -3.10 16.57 11.20
CA LEU A 84 -2.41 16.48 12.49
C LEU A 84 -1.12 17.31 12.53
N LYS A 85 -0.36 17.32 11.43
CA LYS A 85 0.86 18.13 11.32
C LYS A 85 0.56 19.62 11.43
N ARG A 86 -0.49 20.12 10.78
CA ARG A 86 -0.92 21.52 10.87
C ARG A 86 -1.36 21.89 12.28
N GLU A 87 -2.09 21.02 12.96
CA GLU A 87 -2.45 21.24 14.36
C GLU A 87 -1.22 21.34 15.25
N VAL A 88 -0.23 20.46 15.08
CA VAL A 88 1.04 20.51 15.82
C VAL A 88 1.79 21.81 15.56
N GLU A 89 1.84 22.29 14.31
CA GLU A 89 2.48 23.56 13.96
C GLU A 89 1.75 24.76 14.59
N SER A 90 0.41 24.77 14.58
CA SER A 90 -0.40 25.81 15.23
C SER A 90 -0.18 25.85 16.74
N LEU A 91 -0.18 24.69 17.40
CA LEU A 91 0.08 24.58 18.84
C LEU A 91 1.49 25.06 19.18
N ARG A 92 2.51 24.73 18.37
CA ARG A 92 3.87 25.23 18.58
C ARG A 92 3.95 26.75 18.47
N ALA A 93 3.26 27.34 17.49
CA ALA A 93 3.23 28.80 17.34
C ALA A 93 2.60 29.50 18.55
N GLN A 94 1.46 28.99 19.03
CA GLN A 94 0.80 29.50 20.25
C GLN A 94 1.72 29.38 21.47
N LEU A 95 2.46 28.28 21.59
CA LEU A 95 3.35 28.05 22.72
C LEU A 95 4.54 29.03 22.74
N GLU A 96 5.08 29.39 21.57
CA GLU A 96 6.12 30.41 21.45
C GLU A 96 5.59 31.82 21.74
N GLU A 97 4.35 32.14 21.33
CA GLU A 97 3.71 33.41 21.68
C GLU A 97 3.47 33.54 23.20
N ILE A 98 3.06 32.45 23.85
CA ILE A 98 2.90 32.39 25.31
C ILE A 98 4.25 32.56 26.01
N LYS A 99 5.31 31.90 25.55
CA LYS A 99 6.67 32.10 26.12
C LYS A 99 7.14 33.54 25.96
N ALA A 100 7.00 34.12 24.78
CA ALA A 100 7.41 35.49 24.51
C ALA A 100 6.63 36.52 25.36
N SER A 101 5.39 36.22 25.72
CA SER A 101 4.59 37.06 26.63
C SER A 101 4.98 36.85 28.11
N ILE A 102 5.41 35.65 28.51
CA ILE A 102 5.97 35.38 29.84
C ILE A 102 7.33 36.08 30.03
N ASP A 103 8.22 36.01 29.04
CA ASP A 103 9.55 36.63 29.11
C ASP A 103 9.47 38.16 29.22
N LYS A 104 8.56 38.79 28.46
CA LYS A 104 8.27 40.23 28.56
C LYS A 104 7.65 40.65 29.89
N GLY A 105 7.04 39.72 30.64
CA GLY A 105 6.49 39.96 31.96
C GLY A 105 7.52 39.87 33.09
N ASN A 106 8.65 39.19 32.87
CA ASN A 106 9.76 39.07 33.82
C ASN A 106 10.82 40.18 33.66
N GLU A 107 10.79 40.93 32.55
CA GLU A 107 11.56 42.17 32.37
C GLU A 107 10.73 43.39 32.83
N GLY A 108 10.41 43.45 34.11
CA GLY A 108 9.93 44.68 34.77
C GLY A 108 11.10 45.54 35.28
N PRO A 109 10.95 46.88 35.38
CA PRO A 109 12.04 47.82 35.68
C PRO A 109 12.72 47.62 37.04
#